data_AF-A0A841FQK1-F1
#
_entry.id   AF-A0A841FQK1-F1
#
_cell.length_a   1.000
_cell.length_b   1.000
_cell.length_c   1.000
_cell.angle_alpha   90.00
_cell.angle_beta   90.00
_cell.angle_gamma   90.00
#
_symmetry.space_group_name_H-M   'P 1'
#
loop_
_entity.id
_entity.type
_entity.pdbx_description
1 polymer ?
#
loop_
_entity_poly.entity_id
_entity_poly.type
_entity_poly.pdbx_seq_one_letter_code
_entity_poly.pdbx_strand_id
1 'polypeptide(L)'
;MSELPDRRISLDMPADLESGVYANFVAIWHDAESFTLDFATTTRPPQPHEDTNTGERYLNTPAKVVARVKIPPSQVFEIMKALERQLTAWETETGSRRETPSED
;
A
#
# COMPACT_ATOMS: atom_id res chain seq x y z
N MET A 1 -4.90 -33.85 26.38
CA MET A 1 -4.25 -32.62 25.89
C MET A 1 -5.35 -31.59 25.72
N SER A 2 -5.37 -30.54 26.56
CA SER A 2 -6.36 -29.46 26.42
C SER A 2 -6.00 -28.65 25.17
N GLU A 3 -6.92 -28.61 24.20
CA GLU A 3 -6.86 -27.70 23.06
C GLU A 3 -6.74 -26.26 23.58
N LEU A 4 -5.75 -25.53 23.05
CA LEU A 4 -5.65 -24.10 23.33
C LEU A 4 -6.84 -23.41 22.67
N PRO A 5 -7.53 -22.47 23.35
CA PRO A 5 -8.69 -21.80 22.78
C PRO A 5 -8.32 -20.98 21.53
N ASP A 6 -9.24 -20.93 20.56
CA ASP A 6 -9.10 -20.13 19.34
C ASP A 6 -8.87 -18.64 19.67
N ARG A 7 -7.74 -18.10 19.21
CA ARG A 7 -7.40 -16.69 19.39
C ARG A 7 -8.09 -15.84 18.33
N ARG A 8 -9.04 -15.00 18.75
CA ARG A 8 -9.67 -14.00 17.88
C ARG A 8 -9.01 -12.63 18.11
N ILE A 9 -8.66 -11.95 17.03
CA ILE A 9 -8.21 -10.56 17.07
C ILE A 9 -9.41 -9.68 16.75
N SER A 10 -9.72 -8.74 17.65
CA SER A 10 -10.65 -7.65 17.36
C SER A 10 -9.84 -6.44 16.93
N LEU A 11 -10.25 -5.84 15.81
CA LEU A 11 -9.67 -4.60 15.31
C LEU A 11 -10.60 -3.46 15.71
N ASP A 12 -10.03 -2.45 16.35
CA ASP A 12 -10.71 -1.19 16.65
C ASP A 12 -10.06 -0.10 15.77
N MET A 13 -10.90 0.70 15.12
CA MET A 13 -10.45 1.81 14.28
C MET A 13 -10.79 3.11 15.00
N PRO A 14 -9.80 3.97 15.29
CA PRO A 14 -10.06 5.30 15.80
C PRO A 14 -11.00 6.08 14.87
N ALA A 15 -11.97 6.79 15.45
CA ALA A 15 -13.01 7.50 14.69
C ALA A 15 -12.43 8.53 13.70
N ASP A 16 -11.30 9.14 14.03
CA ASP A 16 -10.56 10.09 13.19
C ASP A 16 -9.86 9.43 11.98
N LEU A 17 -9.74 8.10 11.96
CA LEU A 17 -9.13 7.33 10.88
C LEU A 17 -10.14 6.56 10.03
N GLU A 18 -11.44 6.57 10.37
CA GLU A 18 -12.48 5.82 9.65
C GLU A 18 -12.56 6.17 8.15
N SER A 19 -12.38 7.45 7.82
CA SER A 19 -12.41 7.91 6.42
C SER A 19 -11.13 7.55 5.65
N GLY A 20 -10.07 7.16 6.36
CA GLY A 20 -8.74 6.92 5.81
C GLY A 20 -8.05 8.18 5.28
N VAL A 21 -6.86 7.98 4.72
CA VAL A 21 -6.11 9.00 3.98
C VAL A 21 -5.85 8.51 2.57
N TYR A 22 -6.01 9.39 1.59
CA TYR A 22 -5.72 9.04 0.20
C TYR A 22 -4.21 9.00 -0.06
N ALA A 23 -3.74 7.88 -0.59
CA ALA A 23 -2.38 7.71 -1.09
C ALA A 23 -2.42 7.05 -2.47
N ASN A 24 -1.57 7.50 -3.39
CA ASN A 24 -1.48 6.98 -4.75
C ASN A 24 -0.15 6.28 -5.04
N PHE A 25 0.77 6.27 -4.08
CA PHE A 25 1.94 5.41 -4.09
C PHE A 25 2.44 5.12 -2.67
N VAL A 26 3.30 4.12 -2.55
CA VAL A 26 4.00 3.76 -1.32
C VAL A 26 5.50 3.63 -1.60
N ALA A 27 6.33 4.27 -0.79
CA ALA A 27 7.77 4.01 -0.77
C ALA A 27 8.07 3.00 0.35
N ILE A 28 8.77 1.93 0.01
CA ILE A 28 9.11 0.85 0.95
C ILE A 28 10.62 0.81 1.11
N TRP A 29 11.08 0.89 2.35
CA TRP A 29 12.49 0.78 2.72
C TRP A 29 12.60 0.09 4.08
N HIS A 30 13.80 -0.31 4.47
CA HIS A 30 14.02 -0.99 5.74
C HIS A 30 15.31 -0.54 6.42
N ASP A 31 15.33 -0.68 7.74
CA ASP A 31 16.52 -0.61 8.58
C ASP A 31 16.72 -1.97 9.28
N ALA A 32 17.61 -2.02 10.28
CA ALA A 32 17.92 -3.25 11.00
C ALA A 32 16.74 -3.78 11.85
N GLU A 33 15.77 -2.92 12.19
CA GLU A 33 14.70 -3.23 13.13
C GLU A 33 13.33 -3.33 12.46
N SER A 34 13.12 -2.67 11.32
CA SER A 34 11.81 -2.48 10.73
C SER A 34 11.81 -2.27 9.21
N PHE A 35 10.71 -2.70 8.59
CA PHE A 35 10.30 -2.20 7.28
C PHE A 35 9.42 -0.97 7.49
N THR A 36 9.72 0.10 6.77
CA THR A 36 8.93 1.32 6.75
C THR A 36 8.18 1.45 5.43
N LEU A 37 6.87 1.62 5.51
CA LEU A 37 5.98 1.89 4.39
C LEU A 37 5.50 3.34 4.50
N ASP A 38 5.97 4.18 3.58
CA ASP A 38 5.57 5.58 3.45
C ASP A 38 4.51 5.73 2.37
N PHE A 39 3.26 5.81 2.79
CA PHE A 39 2.14 6.12 1.91
C PHE A 39 2.12 7.61 1.63
N ALA A 40 2.05 7.97 0.36
CA ALA A 40 2.17 9.35 -0.08
C ALA A 40 1.18 9.70 -1.19
N THR A 41 0.91 11.00 -1.29
CA THR A 41 0.08 11.58 -2.35
C THR A 41 0.88 12.62 -3.12
N THR A 42 0.78 12.58 -4.46
CA THR A 42 1.34 13.61 -5.32
C THR A 42 0.57 14.92 -5.13
N THR A 43 1.30 16.02 -4.94
CA THR A 43 0.70 17.31 -4.59
C THR A 43 0.61 18.26 -5.77
N ARG A 44 1.40 18.02 -6.82
CA ARG A 44 1.48 18.83 -8.05
C ARG A 44 1.85 17.92 -9.23
N PRO A 45 1.56 18.34 -10.47
CA PRO A 45 2.02 17.65 -11.67
C PRO A 45 3.56 17.53 -11.72
N PRO A 46 4.11 16.52 -12.41
CA PRO A 46 5.55 16.40 -12.63
C PRO A 46 6.12 17.63 -13.34
N GLN A 47 7.29 18.10 -12.92
CA GLN A 47 8.00 19.23 -13.52
C GLN A 47 9.38 18.78 -14.03
N PRO A 48 9.80 19.23 -15.23
CA PRO A 48 11.17 19.00 -15.69
C PRO A 48 12.18 19.61 -14.72
N HIS A 49 13.22 18.85 -14.41
CA HIS A 49 14.31 19.26 -13.55
C HIS A 49 15.63 18.77 -14.13
N GLU A 50 16.71 19.45 -13.79
CA GLU A 50 18.08 19.09 -14.18
C GLU A 50 18.93 18.98 -12.92
N ASP A 51 19.68 17.90 -12.77
CA ASP A 51 20.63 17.71 -11.68
C ASP A 51 21.83 18.64 -11.90
N THR A 52 22.12 19.50 -10.93
CA THR A 52 23.18 20.52 -11.04
C THR A 52 24.60 19.95 -11.05
N ASN A 53 24.80 18.71 -10.60
CA ASN A 53 26.09 18.05 -10.51
C ASN A 53 26.34 17.13 -11.70
N THR A 54 25.30 16.48 -12.23
CA THR A 54 25.43 15.49 -13.31
C THR A 54 24.91 15.98 -14.67
N GLY A 55 24.09 17.03 -14.70
CA GLY A 55 23.40 17.50 -15.90
C GLY A 55 22.25 16.59 -16.37
N GLU A 56 21.90 15.56 -15.58
CA GLU A 56 20.83 14.63 -15.94
C GLU A 56 19.46 15.31 -15.83
N ARG A 57 18.61 15.11 -16.85
CA ARG A 57 17.24 15.60 -16.87
C ARG A 57 16.28 14.55 -16.36
N TYR A 58 15.43 14.92 -15.40
CA TYR A 58 14.42 14.06 -14.82
C TYR A 58 13.11 14.81 -14.58
N LEU A 59 12.02 14.06 -14.36
CA LEU A 59 10.75 14.62 -13.93
C LEU A 59 10.65 14.56 -12.41
N ASN A 60 10.62 15.72 -11.76
CA ASN A 60 10.38 15.82 -10.33
C ASN A 60 8.87 15.83 -10.06
N THR A 61 8.38 14.88 -9.27
CA THR A 61 6.97 14.82 -8.86
C THR A 61 6.85 15.08 -7.36
N PRO A 62 6.48 16.30 -6.93
CA PRO A 62 6.38 16.62 -5.51
C PRO A 62 5.28 15.81 -4.82
N ALA A 63 5.63 15.15 -3.72
CA ALA A 63 4.72 14.33 -2.94
C ALA A 63 4.79 14.61 -1.44
N LYS A 64 3.72 14.29 -0.73
CA LYS A 64 3.61 14.40 0.73
C LYS A 64 3.28 13.04 1.32
N VAL A 65 4.04 12.61 2.33
CA VAL A 65 3.69 11.44 3.14
C VAL A 65 2.44 11.76 3.94
N VAL A 66 1.43 10.89 3.81
CA VAL A 66 0.14 10.99 4.51
C VAL A 66 0.02 9.96 5.62
N ALA A 67 0.72 8.83 5.52
CA ALA A 67 0.82 7.84 6.58
C ALA A 67 2.18 7.11 6.50
N ARG A 68 2.73 6.76 7.67
CA ARG A 68 3.92 5.94 7.82
C ARG A 68 3.60 4.75 8.71
N VAL A 69 3.86 3.54 8.22
CA VAL A 69 3.69 2.29 8.98
C VAL A 69 5.04 1.61 9.14
N LYS A 70 5.38 1.21 10.37
CA LYS A 70 6.59 0.43 10.68
C LYS A 70 6.22 -1.00 11.03
N ILE A 71 6.90 -1.95 10.41
CA ILE A 71 6.54 -3.37 10.47
C ILE A 71 7.79 -4.19 10.84
N PRO A 72 7.74 -5.03 11.88
CA PRO A 72 8.83 -5.95 12.18
C PRO A 72 9.06 -6.93 11.02
N PRO A 73 10.32 -7.29 10.70
CA PRO A 73 10.63 -8.21 9.61
C PRO A 73 9.85 -9.55 9.66
N SER A 74 9.60 -10.07 10.88
CA SER A 74 8.87 -11.31 11.09
C SER A 74 7.41 -11.29 10.60
N GLN A 75 6.83 -10.11 10.38
CA GLN A 75 5.44 -9.96 9.94
C GLN A 75 5.31 -9.66 8.43
N VAL A 76 6.39 -9.22 7.77
CA VAL A 76 6.35 -8.75 6.38
C VAL A 76 5.94 -9.86 5.42
N PHE A 77 6.43 -11.08 5.64
CA PHE A 77 6.12 -12.22 4.77
C PHE A 77 4.63 -12.54 4.70
N GLU A 78 3.95 -12.54 5.85
CA GLU A 78 2.51 -12.82 5.89
C GLU A 78 1.68 -11.67 5.29
N ILE A 79 2.18 -10.43 5.39
CA ILE A 79 1.57 -9.28 4.71
C ILE A 79 1.67 -9.43 3.19
N MET A 80 2.84 -9.80 2.66
CA MET A 80 2.99 -10.01 1.22
C MET A 80 2.02 -11.07 0.69
N LYS A 81 1.91 -12.21 1.38
CA LYS A 81 0.93 -13.25 1.04
C LYS A 81 -0.51 -12.75 1.11
N ALA A 82 -0.84 -11.94 2.11
CA ALA A 82 -2.17 -11.37 2.23
C ALA A 82 -2.48 -10.43 1.06
N LEU A 83 -1.53 -9.57 0.68
CA LEU A 83 -1.66 -8.68 -0.48
C LEU A 83 -1.86 -9.46 -1.78
N GLU A 84 -1.07 -10.50 -2.02
CA GLU A 84 -1.21 -11.37 -3.20
C GLU A 84 -2.59 -12.02 -3.26
N ARG A 85 -3.05 -12.61 -2.14
CA ARG A 85 -4.39 -13.21 -2.05
C ARG A 85 -5.50 -12.19 -2.35
N GLN A 86 -5.40 -10.98 -1.83
CA GLN A 86 -6.39 -9.93 -2.07
C GLN A 86 -6.38 -9.43 -3.52
N LEU A 87 -5.19 -9.32 -4.13
CA LEU A 87 -5.07 -8.97 -5.55
C LEU A 87 -5.76 -10.03 -6.42
N THR A 88 -5.48 -11.31 -6.21
CA THR A 88 -6.11 -12.40 -6.97
C THR A 88 -7.63 -12.41 -6.81
N ALA A 89 -8.13 -12.18 -5.58
CA ALA A 89 -9.56 -12.09 -5.33
C ALA A 89 -10.20 -10.92 -6.10
N TRP A 90 -9.58 -9.74 -6.04
CA TRP A 90 -10.06 -8.55 -6.74
C TRP A 90 -10.06 -8.73 -8.27
N GLU A 91 -9.00 -9.33 -8.83
CA GLU A 91 -8.91 -9.62 -10.27
C GLU A 91 -10.00 -10.59 -10.71
N THR A 92 -10.32 -11.59 -9.90
CA THR A 92 -11.42 -12.53 -10.19
C THR A 92 -12.76 -11.79 -10.22
N GLU A 93 -13.05 -10.98 -9.20
CA GLU A 93 -14.32 -10.26 -9.06
C GLU A 93 -14.54 -9.19 -10.15
N THR A 94 -13.47 -8.48 -10.53
CA THR A 94 -13.55 -7.41 -11.52
C THR A 94 -13.37 -7.92 -12.96
N GLY A 95 -12.64 -9.01 -13.14
CA GLY A 95 -12.48 -9.72 -14.41
C GLY A 95 -13.77 -10.40 -14.86
N SER A 96 -14.46 -11.13 -13.96
CA SER A 96 -15.75 -11.75 -14.27
C SER A 96 -16.86 -10.75 -14.62
N ARG A 97 -16.74 -9.49 -14.18
CA ARG A 97 -17.70 -8.42 -14.52
C ARG A 97 -17.56 -7.91 -15.97
N ARG A 98 -16.44 -8.17 -16.65
CA ARG A 98 -16.22 -7.74 -18.05
C ARG A 98 -16.77 -8.72 -19.10
N GLU A 99 -17.12 -9.95 -18.73
CA GLU A 99 -17.52 -11.01 -19.66
C GLU A 99 -19.04 -11.17 -19.87
N THR A 100 -19.86 -10.22 -19.42
CA THR A 100 -21.30 -10.20 -19.78
C THR A 100 -21.60 -9.06 -20.75
N PRO A 101 -21.42 -9.25 -22.08
CA PRO A 101 -22.30 -8.61 -23.03
C PRO A 101 -23.69 -9.25 -22.86
N SER A 102 -24.67 -8.47 -22.42
CA SER A 102 -26.07 -8.83 -22.57
C SER A 102 -26.39 -8.93 -24.06
N GLU A 103 -26.81 -10.11 -24.50
CA GLU A 103 -27.53 -10.30 -25.76
C GLU A 103 -28.84 -9.50 -25.70
N ASP A 104 -29.00 -8.56 -26.63
CA ASP A 104 -30.28 -8.16 -27.25
C ASP A 104 -30.00 -7.47 -28.59
#